data_AF-A0A2E6HX05-F1
#
_entry.id   AF-A0A2E6HX05-F1
#
_cell.length_a   1.000
_cell.length_b   1.000
_cell.length_c   1.000
_cell.angle_alpha   90.00
_cell.angle_beta   90.00
_cell.angle_gamma   90.00
#
_symmetry.space_group_name_H-M   'P 1'
#
loop_
_entity.id
_entity.type
_entity.pdbx_description
1 polymer ?
#
loop_
_entity_poly.entity_id
_entity_poly.type
_entity_poly.pdbx_seq_one_letter_code
_entity_poly.pdbx_strand_id
1 'polypeptide(L)'
;MDSPSIEPACRTTILAPHHGFYCPPTPARPKVGRTSDHGRPGTCERSWVKTSAGIWIRPWYVSGLTPTAVGGSRLQTVGGLNTRRYHGLLVAALDSPAGRVACLASIQETATVGPQSLELGCNVYNDTIHPRGYRYLEHVQLEPYPIFTYRIDGVSLEKHVSTLFGPNAVAVAYRSSSAIDLALRPLVAMRDFHHVSRTNGLIDGTPTAKNCRTTFNPYSILPEIHFDLLSGTFDPTAYWYYNFSYPFEAYRGLDPIEDLYSPGEWRCHVTPDTPVEFVTSVGEAVPPNEVFSLANVEKRRRIESHQSLTEQIEDDFEQALTRASRSFVVRRKQWALHHPSGLPLVWGLGPGHHDRPSRSDPRHPTIP
;
A
#
# COMPACT_ATOMS: atom_id res chain seq x y z
N MET A 1 43.67 -25.70 -21.85
CA MET A 1 42.68 -25.16 -22.81
C MET A 1 41.37 -25.17 -22.07
N ASP A 2 41.10 -24.03 -21.45
CA ASP A 2 40.03 -23.80 -20.51
C ASP A 2 38.70 -23.62 -21.23
N SER A 3 37.66 -24.23 -20.69
CA SER A 3 36.26 -24.04 -21.08
C SER A 3 35.61 -23.18 -19.99
N PRO A 4 35.05 -21.99 -20.30
CA PRO A 4 34.43 -21.16 -19.27
C PRO A 4 33.02 -21.66 -18.94
N SER A 5 32.78 -21.90 -17.65
CA SER A 5 31.46 -22.12 -17.07
C SER A 5 30.66 -20.81 -17.06
N ILE A 6 29.45 -20.85 -17.62
CA ILE A 6 28.49 -19.74 -17.58
C ILE A 6 27.72 -19.83 -16.26
N GLU A 7 28.04 -18.95 -15.31
CA GLU A 7 27.22 -18.68 -14.13
C GLU A 7 26.08 -17.70 -14.48
N PRO A 8 24.84 -17.92 -14.03
CA PRO A 8 23.81 -16.88 -14.10
C PRO A 8 24.02 -15.89 -12.95
N ALA A 9 24.57 -14.73 -13.30
CA ALA A 9 24.64 -13.56 -12.44
C ALA A 9 23.26 -12.86 -12.37
N CYS A 10 22.57 -12.96 -11.23
CA CYS A 10 21.71 -11.88 -10.73
C CYS A 10 21.35 -12.16 -9.26
N ARG A 11 22.25 -11.78 -8.34
CA ARG A 11 21.96 -11.66 -6.91
C ARG A 11 22.09 -10.18 -6.54
N THR A 12 20.99 -9.43 -6.60
CA THR A 12 20.90 -8.17 -5.84
C THR A 12 20.71 -8.52 -4.38
N THR A 13 21.80 -8.94 -3.74
CA THR A 13 21.86 -9.06 -2.29
C THR A 13 21.97 -7.64 -1.76
N ILE A 14 20.87 -7.07 -1.26
CA ILE A 14 20.99 -5.95 -0.34
C ILE A 14 21.62 -6.55 0.91
N LEU A 15 22.94 -6.42 1.01
CA LEU A 15 23.67 -6.67 2.24
C LEU A 15 23.00 -5.81 3.32
N ALA A 16 22.21 -6.46 4.17
CA ALA A 16 21.93 -5.91 5.48
C ALA A 16 23.30 -5.59 6.09
N PRO A 17 23.61 -4.32 6.40
CA PRO A 17 24.90 -4.02 7.00
C PRO A 17 24.98 -4.82 8.30
N HIS A 18 25.99 -5.69 8.38
CA HIS A 18 26.44 -6.33 9.60
C HIS A 18 26.89 -5.25 10.58
N HIS A 19 25.95 -4.58 11.23
CA HIS A 19 26.13 -3.87 12.48
C HIS A 19 24.78 -3.91 13.17
N GLY A 20 24.74 -4.60 14.31
CA GLY A 20 23.54 -4.69 15.14
C GLY A 20 22.93 -3.31 15.34
N PHE A 21 21.60 -3.27 15.46
CA PHE A 21 20.86 -2.11 15.94
C PHE A 21 21.37 -1.79 17.37
N TYR A 22 22.46 -1.05 17.41
CA TYR A 22 23.11 -0.58 18.62
C TYR A 22 22.16 0.44 19.22
N CYS A 23 21.56 0.10 20.37
CA CYS A 23 21.02 1.10 21.28
C CYS A 23 22.24 1.87 21.81
N PRO A 24 22.48 3.13 21.42
CA PRO A 24 23.60 3.84 21.99
C PRO A 24 23.26 4.19 23.45
N PRO A 25 24.23 4.09 24.38
CA PRO A 25 24.07 4.73 25.67
C PRO A 25 23.96 6.24 25.40
N THR A 26 23.07 6.90 26.13
CA THR A 26 22.78 8.33 26.08
C THR A 26 24.02 9.18 25.74
N PRO A 27 23.98 10.05 24.71
CA PRO A 27 24.89 11.18 24.70
C PRO A 27 24.18 12.53 24.52
N ALA A 28 24.81 13.53 25.13
CA ALA A 28 24.39 14.93 25.22
C ALA A 28 24.20 15.64 23.87
N ARG A 29 23.45 16.76 23.93
CA ARG A 29 23.17 17.71 22.83
C ARG A 29 24.37 17.95 21.90
N PRO A 30 24.20 18.02 20.56
CA PRO A 30 25.23 18.56 19.68
C PRO A 30 25.23 20.09 19.75
N LYS A 31 26.41 20.69 19.93
CA LYS A 31 26.66 22.13 19.85
C LYS A 31 26.54 22.61 18.40
N VAL A 32 25.92 23.77 18.22
CA VAL A 32 25.81 24.50 16.95
C VAL A 32 27.15 25.18 16.64
N GLY A 33 27.81 24.76 15.56
CA GLY A 33 28.94 25.48 14.97
C GLY A 33 28.53 26.12 13.64
N ARG A 34 28.67 27.44 13.54
CA ARG A 34 28.62 28.19 12.27
C ARG A 34 29.99 28.09 11.60
N THR A 35 30.05 27.61 10.36
CA THR A 35 30.99 28.09 9.34
C THR A 35 30.39 27.87 7.95
N SER A 36 30.49 28.92 7.14
CA SER A 36 30.15 29.01 5.72
C SER A 36 31.10 28.17 4.87
N ASP A 37 30.56 27.36 3.95
CA ASP A 37 31.29 27.01 2.73
C ASP A 37 30.34 26.68 1.57
N HIS A 38 30.73 27.07 0.37
CA HIS A 38 29.91 27.08 -0.84
C HIS A 38 29.80 25.69 -1.50
N GLY A 39 28.63 25.39 -2.06
CA GLY A 39 28.46 24.43 -3.16
C GLY A 39 28.52 22.93 -2.82
N ARG A 40 27.42 22.36 -2.30
CA ARG A 40 27.05 20.94 -2.48
C ARG A 40 25.52 20.80 -2.58
N PRO A 41 24.97 19.87 -3.39
CA PRO A 41 23.54 19.57 -3.38
C PRO A 41 23.17 19.08 -1.99
N GLY A 42 22.15 19.69 -1.39
CA GLY A 42 21.80 19.50 0.02
C GLY A 42 21.64 18.04 0.40
N THR A 43 22.54 17.56 1.26
CA THR A 43 22.34 16.33 2.03
C THR A 43 21.08 16.50 2.87
N CYS A 44 20.03 15.77 2.49
CA CYS A 44 18.75 15.72 3.18
C CYS A 44 18.91 15.01 4.54
N GLU A 45 19.47 15.73 5.51
CA GLU A 45 19.77 15.23 6.86
C GLU A 45 18.67 15.59 7.90
N ARG A 46 17.47 15.94 7.44
CA ARG A 46 16.30 16.19 8.30
C ARG A 46 15.11 15.49 7.66
N SER A 47 14.58 14.40 8.23
CA SER A 47 13.63 14.49 9.33
C SER A 47 13.45 13.08 9.89
N TRP A 48 13.97 12.74 11.06
CA TRP A 48 13.52 11.56 11.77
C TRP A 48 12.34 11.96 12.66
N VAL A 49 11.27 11.18 12.69
CA VAL A 49 10.16 11.41 13.63
C VAL A 49 10.36 10.47 14.82
N LYS A 50 10.58 11.05 15.99
CA LYS A 50 10.63 10.29 17.24
C LYS A 50 9.19 10.12 17.73
N THR A 51 8.72 8.89 17.87
CA THR A 51 7.44 8.62 18.56
C THR A 51 7.56 9.01 20.03
N SER A 52 6.44 9.13 20.75
CA SER A 52 6.50 9.39 22.20
C SER A 52 7.19 8.25 22.97
N ALA A 53 7.23 7.05 22.38
CA ALA A 53 8.02 5.88 22.79
C ALA A 53 9.55 6.06 22.70
N GLY A 54 10.00 7.10 22.02
CA GLY A 54 11.39 7.30 21.68
C GLY A 54 11.90 6.55 20.45
N ILE A 55 11.01 5.95 19.63
CA ILE A 55 11.38 5.22 18.41
C ILE A 55 11.54 6.21 17.26
N TRP A 56 12.68 6.16 16.59
CA TRP A 56 12.95 7.01 15.43
C TRP A 56 12.46 6.35 14.14
N ILE A 57 11.53 7.02 13.45
CA ILE A 57 10.93 6.58 12.21
C ILE A 57 11.46 7.46 11.06
N ARG A 58 11.94 6.82 9.99
CA ARG A 58 12.34 7.52 8.76
C ARG A 58 11.12 7.73 7.85
N PRO A 59 10.83 8.97 7.39
CA PRO A 59 9.65 9.30 6.59
C PRO A 59 9.60 8.70 5.19
N TRP A 60 10.76 8.37 4.61
CA TRP A 60 10.88 8.11 3.17
C TRP A 60 11.23 6.68 2.81
N TYR A 61 11.33 5.77 3.79
CA TYR A 61 11.36 4.33 3.49
C TYR A 61 9.91 3.82 3.23
N VAL A 62 9.25 4.48 2.29
CA VAL A 62 8.01 4.03 1.66
C VAL A 62 8.39 2.79 0.86
N SER A 63 7.89 1.63 1.28
CA SER A 63 7.92 0.44 0.44
C SER A 63 6.83 0.65 -0.62
N GLY A 64 7.24 1.11 -1.80
CA GLY A 64 6.50 1.00 -3.05
C GLY A 64 5.06 1.51 -3.03
N LEU A 65 4.85 2.73 -3.54
CA LEU A 65 3.56 3.05 -4.15
C LEU A 65 3.36 2.09 -5.32
N THR A 66 2.55 1.05 -5.15
CA THR A 66 2.08 0.24 -6.28
C THR A 66 0.66 0.69 -6.60
N PRO A 67 0.45 1.48 -7.66
CA PRO A 67 -0.90 1.85 -8.05
C PRO A 67 -1.65 0.62 -8.58
N THR A 68 -2.96 0.59 -8.40
CA THR A 68 -3.84 -0.22 -9.26
C THR A 68 -4.03 0.51 -10.59
N ALA A 69 -4.45 -0.21 -11.63
CA ALA A 69 -4.70 0.37 -12.95
C ALA A 69 -5.69 1.55 -12.93
N VAL A 70 -6.59 1.57 -11.95
CA VAL A 70 -7.65 2.57 -11.77
C VAL A 70 -7.28 3.69 -10.79
N GLY A 71 -6.05 3.67 -10.26
CA GLY A 71 -5.50 4.75 -9.46
C GLY A 71 -5.61 4.56 -7.95
N GLY A 72 -6.05 3.39 -7.48
CA GLY A 72 -5.87 2.94 -6.11
C GLY A 72 -4.41 2.67 -5.80
N SER A 73 -4.03 2.44 -4.54
CA SER A 73 -2.63 2.24 -4.19
C SER A 73 -2.43 1.44 -2.91
N ARG A 74 -1.30 0.72 -2.82
CA ARG A 74 -0.70 0.33 -1.55
C ARG A 74 0.32 1.38 -1.12
N LEU A 75 0.28 1.76 0.15
CA LEU A 75 1.20 2.71 0.76
C LEU A 75 1.56 2.21 2.16
N GLN A 76 2.69 1.52 2.32
CA GLN A 76 3.18 1.11 3.64
C GLN A 76 4.70 1.28 3.70
N THR A 77 5.27 1.32 4.90
CA THR A 77 6.73 1.25 5.06
C THR A 77 7.24 -0.16 4.74
N VAL A 78 8.57 -0.32 4.56
CA VAL A 78 9.21 -1.63 4.37
C VAL A 78 8.91 -2.62 5.50
N GLY A 79 8.68 -2.15 6.73
CA GLY A 79 8.27 -3.02 7.83
C GLY A 79 6.76 -3.27 7.93
N GLY A 80 5.96 -2.84 6.93
CA GLY A 80 4.50 -2.92 6.97
C GLY A 80 3.82 -1.89 7.88
N LEU A 81 4.55 -0.90 8.43
CA LEU A 81 3.96 0.12 9.30
C LEU A 81 3.19 1.19 8.53
N ASN A 82 2.04 1.56 9.06
CA ASN A 82 1.29 2.75 8.68
C ASN A 82 1.70 3.90 9.59
N THR A 83 2.50 4.83 9.08
CA THR A 83 2.98 6.00 9.85
C THR A 83 2.20 7.26 9.50
N ARG A 84 1.35 7.18 8.46
CA ARG A 84 0.51 8.27 7.98
C ARG A 84 -0.91 7.78 7.76
N ARG A 85 -1.90 8.66 7.90
CA ARG A 85 -3.31 8.36 7.58
C ARG A 85 -3.57 7.94 6.13
N TYR A 86 -2.62 8.24 5.24
CA TYR A 86 -2.64 7.88 3.83
C TYR A 86 -2.08 6.48 3.56
N HIS A 87 -1.47 5.85 4.56
CA HIS A 87 -0.94 4.50 4.44
C HIS A 87 -2.06 3.47 4.55
N GLY A 88 -1.93 2.39 3.79
CA GLY A 88 -2.88 1.30 3.75
C GLY A 88 -2.44 0.21 2.78
N LEU A 89 -2.91 -1.01 3.03
CA LEU A 89 -2.74 -2.16 2.17
C LEU A 89 -3.60 -2.06 0.90
N LEU A 90 -4.78 -1.46 1.01
CA LEU A 90 -5.66 -1.11 -0.12
C LEU A 90 -6.30 0.27 0.09
N VAL A 91 -5.96 1.20 -0.79
CA VAL A 91 -6.67 2.47 -1.00
C VAL A 91 -7.37 2.40 -2.34
N ALA A 92 -8.69 2.45 -2.36
CA ALA A 92 -9.47 2.41 -3.59
C ALA A 92 -9.60 3.82 -4.20
N ALA A 93 -9.49 3.89 -5.53
CA ALA A 93 -9.94 5.05 -6.29
C ALA A 93 -11.36 4.75 -6.77
N LEU A 94 -12.33 5.46 -6.20
CA LEU A 94 -13.74 5.36 -6.52
C LEU A 94 -14.19 6.61 -7.30
N ASP A 95 -15.33 6.48 -7.98
CA ASP A 95 -15.94 7.61 -8.66
C ASP A 95 -16.52 8.63 -7.66
N SER A 96 -16.75 9.85 -8.13
CA SER A 96 -17.37 10.91 -7.33
C SER A 96 -18.74 10.46 -6.77
N PRO A 97 -19.07 10.79 -5.51
CA PRO A 97 -18.38 11.71 -4.60
C PRO A 97 -17.34 11.07 -3.69
N ALA A 98 -17.25 9.74 -3.63
CA ALA A 98 -16.42 9.03 -2.66
C ALA A 98 -14.91 9.26 -2.86
N GLY A 99 -14.47 9.52 -4.10
CA GLY A 99 -13.08 9.87 -4.39
C GLY A 99 -12.11 8.76 -3.97
N ARG A 100 -11.17 9.06 -3.07
CA ARG A 100 -10.23 8.04 -2.55
C ARG A 100 -10.71 7.56 -1.19
N VAL A 101 -10.79 6.25 -1.04
CA VAL A 101 -11.19 5.60 0.20
C VAL A 101 -10.05 4.73 0.70
N ALA A 102 -9.63 4.94 1.94
CA ALA A 102 -8.75 4.01 2.63
C ALA A 102 -9.59 2.82 3.08
N CYS A 103 -9.39 1.66 2.46
CA CYS A 103 -10.27 0.50 2.65
C CYS A 103 -9.68 -0.48 3.65
N LEU A 104 -8.49 -0.99 3.37
CA LEU A 104 -7.77 -1.94 4.20
C LEU A 104 -6.47 -1.32 4.69
N ALA A 105 -6.34 -1.15 6.00
CA ALA A 105 -5.13 -0.58 6.60
C ALA A 105 -3.98 -1.61 6.59
N SER A 106 -4.25 -2.83 7.04
CA SER A 106 -3.30 -3.93 7.12
C SER A 106 -4.04 -5.26 7.34
N ILE A 107 -3.29 -6.36 7.32
CA ILE A 107 -3.72 -7.66 7.86
C ILE A 107 -2.81 -7.91 9.06
N GLN A 108 -3.39 -8.28 10.21
CA GLN A 108 -2.62 -8.81 11.33
C GLN A 108 -2.48 -10.31 11.12
N GLU A 109 -1.27 -10.74 10.78
CA GLU A 109 -0.97 -12.15 10.62
C GLU A 109 -0.37 -12.74 11.90
N THR A 110 -0.83 -13.93 12.26
CA THR A 110 -0.20 -14.77 13.28
C THR A 110 0.19 -16.10 12.64
N ALA A 111 1.48 -16.41 12.65
CA ALA A 111 2.02 -17.65 12.11
C ALA A 111 2.38 -18.60 13.25
N THR A 112 1.89 -19.83 13.16
CA THR A 112 2.10 -20.86 14.17
C THR A 112 2.88 -22.03 13.58
N VAL A 113 4.01 -22.35 14.22
CA VAL A 113 4.93 -23.44 13.87
C VAL A 113 5.16 -24.30 15.10
N GLY A 114 4.59 -25.50 15.13
CA GLY A 114 4.61 -26.35 16.31
C GLY A 114 4.02 -25.62 17.53
N PRO A 115 4.76 -25.47 18.66
CA PRO A 115 4.28 -24.76 19.84
C PRO A 115 4.46 -23.23 19.76
N GLN A 116 5.18 -22.70 18.77
CA GLN A 116 5.48 -21.28 18.67
C GLN A 116 4.41 -20.57 17.83
N SER A 117 3.95 -19.42 18.33
CA SER A 117 3.04 -18.54 17.59
C SER A 117 3.61 -17.12 17.56
N LEU A 118 3.72 -16.53 16.39
CA LEU A 118 4.36 -15.23 16.17
C LEU A 118 3.44 -14.29 15.40
N GLU A 119 3.24 -13.10 15.95
CA GLU A 119 2.55 -12.01 15.28
C GLU A 119 3.50 -11.28 14.33
N LEU A 120 3.17 -11.26 13.04
CA LEU A 120 3.98 -10.65 11.98
C LEU A 120 3.62 -9.18 11.72
N GLY A 121 2.52 -8.72 12.32
CA GLY A 121 2.05 -7.34 12.24
C GLY A 121 3.03 -6.33 12.83
N CYS A 122 2.85 -5.06 12.45
CA CYS A 122 3.66 -3.97 12.93
C CYS A 122 2.86 -2.66 12.89
N ASN A 123 2.39 -2.21 14.05
CA ASN A 123 1.58 -0.99 14.15
C ASN A 123 2.21 0.00 15.11
N VAL A 124 2.02 1.28 14.84
CA VAL A 124 2.45 2.35 15.74
C VAL A 124 1.30 2.68 16.67
N TYR A 125 1.56 2.59 17.96
CA TYR A 125 0.75 3.17 19.03
C TYR A 125 1.53 4.35 19.62
N ASN A 126 0.88 5.19 20.43
CA ASN A 126 1.49 6.43 20.92
C ASN A 126 2.92 6.23 21.47
N ASP A 127 3.11 5.20 22.29
CA ASP A 127 4.31 4.93 23.06
C ASP A 127 4.95 3.57 22.73
N THR A 128 4.53 2.88 21.67
CA THR A 128 5.13 1.59 21.30
C THR A 128 4.88 1.22 19.84
N ILE A 129 5.67 0.27 19.35
CA ILE A 129 5.35 -0.51 18.16
C ILE A 129 4.93 -1.90 18.59
N HIS A 130 3.71 -2.28 18.22
CA HIS A 130 3.13 -3.58 18.52
C HIS A 130 2.21 -4.05 17.37
N PRO A 131 2.21 -5.34 17.00
CA PRO A 131 3.22 -6.33 17.32
C PRO A 131 4.61 -5.94 16.76
N ARG A 132 5.64 -6.74 17.06
CA ARG A 132 7.03 -6.48 16.62
C ARG A 132 7.49 -7.41 15.52
N GLY A 133 6.61 -7.74 14.57
CA GLY A 133 6.85 -8.68 13.49
C GLY A 133 8.09 -8.36 12.64
N TYR A 134 8.44 -7.07 12.53
CA TYR A 134 9.65 -6.59 11.86
C TYR A 134 10.96 -7.21 12.38
N ARG A 135 10.97 -7.76 13.60
CA ARG A 135 12.15 -8.43 14.17
C ARG A 135 12.44 -9.79 13.54
N TYR A 136 11.44 -10.40 12.92
CA TYR A 136 11.54 -11.70 12.26
C TYR A 136 11.74 -11.57 10.74
N LEU A 137 11.72 -10.34 10.22
CA LEU A 137 11.87 -10.05 8.80
C LEU A 137 13.35 -10.15 8.39
N GLU A 138 13.72 -11.19 7.64
CA GLU A 138 15.09 -11.42 7.17
C GLU A 138 15.38 -10.70 5.85
N HIS A 139 14.42 -10.73 4.92
CA HIS A 139 14.63 -10.22 3.57
C HIS A 139 13.41 -9.48 3.06
N VAL A 140 13.66 -8.40 2.31
CA VAL A 140 12.64 -7.64 1.61
C VAL A 140 13.08 -7.43 0.18
N GLN A 141 12.25 -7.88 -0.75
CA GLN A 141 12.37 -7.58 -2.16
C GLN A 141 11.18 -6.72 -2.57
N LEU A 142 11.42 -5.59 -3.22
CA LEU A 142 10.33 -4.66 -3.60
C LEU A 142 9.90 -4.82 -5.06
N GLU A 143 10.77 -5.36 -5.90
CA GLU A 143 10.58 -5.47 -7.34
C GLU A 143 10.56 -6.95 -7.77
N PRO A 144 9.66 -7.36 -8.68
CA PRO A 144 8.63 -6.56 -9.36
C PRO A 144 7.41 -6.22 -8.49
N TYR A 145 7.32 -6.80 -7.29
CA TYR A 145 6.32 -6.51 -6.27
C TYR A 145 6.88 -6.86 -4.88
N PRO A 146 6.32 -6.32 -3.79
CA PRO A 146 6.81 -6.57 -2.44
C PRO A 146 6.73 -8.05 -2.02
N ILE A 147 7.86 -8.60 -1.63
CA ILE A 147 8.03 -9.91 -1.00
C ILE A 147 8.75 -9.70 0.33
N PHE A 148 8.14 -10.17 1.41
CA PHE A 148 8.69 -10.13 2.76
C PHE A 148 8.97 -11.56 3.21
N THR A 149 10.22 -11.87 3.54
CA THR A 149 10.62 -13.19 4.02
C THR A 149 10.87 -13.14 5.52
N TYR A 150 10.07 -13.87 6.27
CA TYR A 150 10.17 -14.01 7.72
C TYR A 150 10.82 -15.34 8.08
N ARG A 151 11.58 -15.35 9.18
CA ARG A 151 12.13 -16.57 9.79
C ARG A 151 11.49 -16.86 11.13
N ILE A 152 10.93 -18.06 11.25
CA ILE A 152 10.18 -18.53 12.40
C ILE A 152 10.67 -19.93 12.73
N ASP A 153 11.47 -20.07 13.79
CA ASP A 153 11.98 -21.37 14.24
C ASP A 153 12.62 -22.23 13.12
N GLY A 154 13.43 -21.60 12.27
CA GLY A 154 14.03 -22.24 11.09
C GLY A 154 13.14 -22.28 9.84
N VAL A 155 11.83 -22.14 9.98
CA VAL A 155 10.87 -22.06 8.86
C VAL A 155 10.92 -20.68 8.21
N SER A 156 11.13 -20.66 6.90
CA SER A 156 10.96 -19.47 6.05
C SER A 156 9.50 -19.34 5.62
N LEU A 157 8.90 -18.17 5.88
CA LEU A 157 7.58 -17.75 5.42
C LEU A 157 7.71 -16.51 4.54
N GLU A 158 7.26 -16.60 3.29
CA GLU A 158 7.21 -15.48 2.36
C GLU A 158 5.78 -14.92 2.27
N LYS A 159 5.66 -13.60 2.40
CA LYS A 159 4.46 -12.81 2.13
C LYS A 159 4.67 -12.01 0.85
N HIS A 160 3.97 -12.38 -0.21
CA HIS A 160 3.96 -11.71 -1.50
C HIS A 160 2.75 -10.79 -1.56
N VAL A 161 2.92 -9.53 -1.94
CA VAL A 161 1.81 -8.58 -2.01
C VAL A 161 1.70 -7.97 -3.40
N SER A 162 0.55 -8.18 -4.03
CA SER A 162 0.27 -7.80 -5.40
C SER A 162 -0.98 -6.93 -5.48
N THR A 163 -0.87 -5.73 -6.04
CA THR A 163 -2.05 -4.93 -6.40
C THR A 163 -2.54 -5.36 -7.78
N LEU A 164 -3.79 -5.79 -7.90
CA LEU A 164 -4.32 -6.33 -9.15
C LEU A 164 -4.57 -5.22 -10.18
N PHE A 165 -4.30 -5.50 -11.45
CA PHE A 165 -4.55 -4.55 -12.55
C PHE A 165 -6.00 -4.66 -13.02
N GLY A 166 -6.75 -3.58 -12.88
CA GLY A 166 -8.17 -3.51 -13.24
C GLY A 166 -9.04 -3.21 -12.02
N PRO A 167 -9.32 -4.20 -11.15
CA PRO A 167 -10.16 -4.00 -9.96
C PRO A 167 -9.43 -3.21 -8.85
N ASN A 168 -10.19 -2.59 -7.95
CA ASN A 168 -9.68 -2.06 -6.68
C ASN A 168 -9.42 -3.24 -5.72
N ALA A 169 -8.34 -3.99 -5.97
CA ALA A 169 -8.04 -5.20 -5.24
C ALA A 169 -6.54 -5.39 -4.95
N VAL A 170 -6.27 -6.05 -3.83
CA VAL A 170 -4.95 -6.50 -3.41
C VAL A 170 -5.00 -8.00 -3.10
N ALA A 171 -4.00 -8.74 -3.56
CA ALA A 171 -3.79 -10.13 -3.26
C ALA A 171 -2.54 -10.28 -2.39
N VAL A 172 -2.66 -11.03 -1.30
CA VAL A 172 -1.55 -11.36 -0.41
C VAL A 172 -1.38 -12.87 -0.40
N ALA A 173 -0.28 -13.34 -0.98
CA ALA A 173 0.04 -14.76 -1.05
C ALA A 173 1.11 -15.14 -0.02
N TYR A 174 0.90 -16.26 0.65
CA TYR A 174 1.78 -16.84 1.64
C TYR A 174 2.39 -18.13 1.12
N ARG A 175 3.72 -18.23 1.18
CA ARG A 175 4.47 -19.44 0.84
C ARG A 175 5.34 -19.81 2.02
N SER A 176 5.40 -21.10 2.35
CA SER A 176 6.18 -21.55 3.49
C SER A 176 7.09 -22.71 3.07
N SER A 177 8.28 -22.74 3.65
CA SER A 177 9.23 -23.86 3.52
C SER A 177 8.84 -25.10 4.32
N SER A 178 7.82 -25.00 5.19
CA SER A 178 7.28 -26.11 5.98
C SER A 178 5.80 -25.88 6.28
N ALA A 179 5.11 -26.91 6.78
CA ALA A 179 3.72 -26.80 7.20
C ALA A 179 3.57 -25.80 8.36
N ILE A 180 2.71 -24.79 8.20
CA ILE A 180 2.40 -23.78 9.23
C ILE A 180 0.91 -23.47 9.23
N ASP A 181 0.40 -23.04 10.38
CA ASP A 181 -0.94 -22.47 10.48
C ASP A 181 -0.87 -20.94 10.46
N LEU A 182 -1.69 -20.32 9.63
CA LEU A 182 -1.82 -18.86 9.56
C LEU A 182 -3.21 -18.43 10.02
N ALA A 183 -3.24 -17.45 10.91
CA ALA A 183 -4.43 -16.64 11.19
C ALA A 183 -4.26 -15.27 10.55
N LEU A 184 -5.25 -14.83 9.79
CA LEU A 184 -5.26 -13.60 9.01
C LEU A 184 -6.43 -12.73 9.47
N ARG A 185 -6.12 -11.63 10.13
CA ARG A 185 -7.13 -10.71 10.66
C ARG A 185 -7.05 -9.34 9.95
N PRO A 186 -7.91 -9.05 8.97
CA PRO A 186 -7.90 -7.77 8.29
C PRO A 186 -8.32 -6.63 9.22
N LEU A 187 -7.66 -5.49 9.08
CA LEU A 187 -8.01 -4.22 9.75
C LEU A 187 -8.57 -3.24 8.72
N VAL A 188 -9.89 -3.08 8.77
CA VAL A 188 -10.70 -2.27 7.86
C VAL A 188 -10.79 -0.84 8.38
N ALA A 189 -10.44 0.10 7.51
CA ALA A 189 -10.54 1.54 7.80
C ALA A 189 -11.86 2.11 7.25
N MET A 190 -12.17 1.79 5.99
CA MET A 190 -13.35 2.22 5.22
C MET A 190 -13.76 3.66 5.50
N ARG A 191 -12.86 4.59 5.17
CA ARG A 191 -13.01 6.02 5.40
C ARG A 191 -12.46 6.86 4.27
N ASP A 192 -12.83 8.13 4.27
CA ASP A 192 -12.21 9.13 3.41
C ASP A 192 -10.69 9.18 3.62
N PHE A 193 -9.96 9.30 2.51
CA PHE A 193 -8.50 9.27 2.49
C PHE A 193 -7.85 10.43 3.27
N HIS A 194 -8.55 11.56 3.44
CA HIS A 194 -8.09 12.74 4.16
C HIS A 194 -8.52 12.82 5.62
N HIS A 195 -9.22 11.82 6.14
CA HIS A 195 -9.65 11.78 7.54
C HIS A 195 -9.13 10.53 8.26
N VAL A 196 -9.29 10.48 9.57
CA VAL A 196 -9.15 9.27 10.38
C VAL A 196 -10.53 8.89 10.92
N SER A 197 -10.74 7.63 11.26
CA SER A 197 -11.97 7.15 11.89
C SER A 197 -11.71 6.78 13.35
N ARG A 198 -12.75 6.94 14.17
CA ARG A 198 -12.81 6.44 15.54
C ARG A 198 -13.89 5.39 15.61
N THR A 199 -13.85 4.57 16.66
CA THR A 199 -14.93 3.65 16.98
C THR A 199 -16.26 4.41 17.01
N ASN A 200 -17.28 3.83 16.39
CA ASN A 200 -18.58 4.44 16.26
C ASN A 200 -19.66 3.35 16.13
N GLY A 201 -20.91 3.73 16.40
CA GLY A 201 -22.07 2.84 16.31
C GLY A 201 -22.73 2.79 14.93
N LEU A 202 -22.12 3.40 13.89
CA LEU A 202 -22.67 3.41 12.53
C LEU A 202 -22.20 2.22 11.70
N ILE A 203 -21.14 1.54 12.15
CA ILE A 203 -20.62 0.38 11.42
C ILE A 203 -21.64 -0.76 11.45
N ASP A 204 -22.01 -1.27 10.28
CA ASP A 204 -22.67 -2.56 10.21
C ASP A 204 -21.60 -3.63 10.46
N GLY A 205 -21.74 -4.38 11.54
CA GLY A 205 -20.79 -5.41 11.96
C GLY A 205 -21.11 -6.81 11.43
N THR A 206 -22.04 -6.94 10.47
CA THR A 206 -22.56 -8.24 10.03
C THR A 206 -22.03 -8.65 8.63
N PRO A 207 -20.85 -9.31 8.56
CA PRO A 207 -20.38 -9.85 7.29
C PRO A 207 -21.25 -11.03 6.84
N THR A 208 -21.54 -11.09 5.54
CA THR A 208 -22.13 -12.28 4.93
C THR A 208 -21.00 -13.21 4.49
N ALA A 209 -21.06 -14.50 4.84
CA ALA A 209 -19.96 -15.44 4.62
C ALA A 209 -20.43 -16.74 3.95
N LYS A 210 -19.69 -17.21 2.94
CA LYS A 210 -19.85 -18.53 2.33
C LYS A 210 -18.49 -19.06 1.86
N ASN A 211 -18.08 -20.24 2.34
CA ASN A 211 -16.82 -20.88 1.97
C ASN A 211 -15.60 -19.94 2.10
N CYS A 212 -15.47 -19.25 3.24
CA CYS A 212 -14.40 -18.27 3.52
C CYS A 212 -14.33 -17.05 2.59
N ARG A 213 -15.30 -16.90 1.69
CA ARG A 213 -15.60 -15.63 1.03
C ARG A 213 -16.55 -14.85 1.90
N THR A 214 -16.20 -13.60 2.18
CA THR A 214 -17.09 -12.71 2.92
C THR A 214 -17.30 -11.41 2.17
N THR A 215 -18.53 -10.93 2.20
CA THR A 215 -18.88 -9.58 1.80
C THR A 215 -19.25 -8.80 3.05
N PHE A 216 -18.67 -7.62 3.18
CA PHE A 216 -18.84 -6.74 4.32
C PHE A 216 -19.17 -5.34 3.81
N ASN A 217 -20.26 -4.75 4.31
CA ASN A 217 -20.65 -3.39 3.95
C ASN A 217 -20.67 -2.51 5.21
N PRO A 218 -19.51 -2.02 5.68
CA PRO A 218 -19.43 -1.34 6.97
C PRO A 218 -20.24 -0.06 7.03
N TYR A 219 -20.35 0.67 5.91
CA TYR A 219 -21.08 1.92 5.83
C TYR A 219 -21.84 1.96 4.52
N SER A 220 -23.16 2.12 4.59
CA SER A 220 -24.08 2.07 3.44
C SER A 220 -23.78 3.06 2.30
N ILE A 221 -23.04 4.14 2.59
CA ILE A 221 -22.63 5.16 1.61
C ILE A 221 -21.35 4.78 0.85
N LEU A 222 -20.65 3.73 1.28
CA LEU A 222 -19.43 3.21 0.67
C LEU A 222 -19.70 1.87 -0.03
N PRO A 223 -18.90 1.51 -1.04
CA PRO A 223 -19.01 0.20 -1.66
C PRO A 223 -18.64 -0.91 -0.69
N GLU A 224 -19.15 -2.11 -0.97
CA GLU A 224 -18.82 -3.32 -0.23
C GLU A 224 -17.33 -3.64 -0.34
N ILE A 225 -16.78 -4.22 0.73
CA ILE A 225 -15.45 -4.81 0.76
C ILE A 225 -15.59 -6.33 0.83
N HIS A 226 -14.86 -7.02 -0.04
CA HIS A 226 -14.88 -8.46 -0.17
C HIS A 226 -13.55 -9.03 0.29
N PHE A 227 -13.61 -10.14 1.02
CA PHE A 227 -12.46 -10.95 1.41
C PHE A 227 -12.63 -12.35 0.83
N ASP A 228 -11.60 -12.86 0.17
CA ASP A 228 -11.61 -14.21 -0.40
C ASP A 228 -10.38 -14.98 0.08
N LEU A 229 -10.65 -16.18 0.59
CA LEU A 229 -9.65 -17.19 0.91
C LEU A 229 -10.12 -18.50 0.30
N LEU A 230 -9.33 -19.05 -0.64
CA LEU A 230 -9.72 -20.25 -1.39
C LEU A 230 -9.99 -21.47 -0.50
N SER A 231 -9.18 -21.66 0.54
CA SER A 231 -9.30 -22.78 1.47
C SER A 231 -8.90 -22.37 2.88
N GLY A 232 -9.75 -22.70 3.85
CA GLY A 232 -9.55 -22.38 5.26
C GLY A 232 -10.86 -22.34 6.03
N THR A 233 -10.87 -21.62 7.14
CA THR A 233 -12.05 -21.34 7.96
C THR A 233 -12.16 -19.83 8.22
N PHE A 234 -13.38 -19.36 8.50
CA PHE A 234 -13.66 -17.99 8.87
C PHE A 234 -14.35 -17.96 10.23
N ASP A 235 -13.76 -17.24 11.17
CA ASP A 235 -14.34 -16.90 12.46
C ASP A 235 -14.90 -15.46 12.39
N PRO A 236 -16.23 -15.28 12.48
CA PRO A 236 -16.87 -13.96 12.40
C PRO A 236 -16.73 -13.13 13.68
N THR A 237 -15.90 -13.55 14.65
CA THR A 237 -15.64 -12.78 15.87
C THR A 237 -14.93 -11.46 15.54
N ALA A 238 -15.73 -10.40 15.51
CA ALA A 238 -15.32 -9.06 15.14
C ALA A 238 -14.83 -8.24 16.34
N TYR A 239 -13.91 -7.31 16.09
CA TYR A 239 -13.34 -6.44 17.09
C TYR A 239 -13.08 -5.03 16.55
N TRP A 240 -13.21 -4.04 17.42
CA TRP A 240 -12.56 -2.76 17.23
C TRP A 240 -11.14 -2.82 17.78
N TYR A 241 -10.18 -2.38 16.98
CA TYR A 241 -8.80 -2.16 17.38
C TYR A 241 -8.59 -0.66 17.59
N TYR A 242 -8.06 -0.28 18.75
CA TYR A 242 -8.04 1.10 19.18
C TYR A 242 -6.67 1.76 19.08
N ASN A 243 -6.68 3.07 18.85
CA ASN A 243 -5.58 4.00 19.08
C ASN A 243 -4.31 3.77 18.22
N PHE A 244 -4.49 3.37 16.97
CA PHE A 244 -3.39 3.45 15.99
C PHE A 244 -2.95 4.91 15.87
N SER A 245 -1.63 5.14 15.89
CA SER A 245 -1.05 6.47 15.92
C SER A 245 -0.30 6.75 14.61
N TYR A 246 -0.50 7.94 14.07
CA TYR A 246 0.17 8.45 12.88
C TYR A 246 1.11 9.61 13.25
N PRO A 247 2.41 9.32 13.47
CA PRO A 247 3.36 10.31 13.99
C PRO A 247 3.53 11.55 13.09
N PHE A 248 3.30 11.41 11.79
CA PHE A 248 3.43 12.53 10.84
C PHE A 248 2.24 13.48 10.88
N GLU A 249 1.04 12.96 11.11
CA GLU A 249 -0.15 13.76 11.34
C GLU A 249 0.00 14.52 12.65
N ALA A 250 0.50 13.86 13.70
CA ALA A 250 0.81 14.51 14.99
C ALA A 250 1.83 15.63 14.83
N TYR A 251 2.94 15.38 14.10
CA TYR A 251 3.96 16.40 13.81
C TYR A 251 3.39 17.62 13.05
N ARG A 252 2.34 17.43 12.26
CA ARG A 252 1.68 18.49 11.48
C ARG A 252 0.52 19.16 12.23
N GLY A 253 0.25 18.77 13.48
CA GLY A 253 -0.91 19.26 14.24
C GLY A 253 -2.26 18.79 13.68
N LEU A 254 -2.27 17.67 12.96
CA LEU A 254 -3.49 17.00 12.46
C LEU A 254 -3.90 15.89 13.43
N ASP A 255 -5.14 15.40 13.29
CA ASP A 255 -5.62 14.24 14.05
C ASP A 255 -4.79 12.98 13.70
N PRO A 256 -4.04 12.42 14.66
CA PRO A 256 -3.15 11.30 14.40
C PRO A 256 -3.71 9.96 14.85
N ILE A 257 -4.87 9.90 15.50
CA ILE A 257 -5.33 8.67 16.16
C ILE A 257 -6.49 8.05 15.39
N GLU A 258 -6.35 6.78 15.02
CA GLU A 258 -7.36 5.99 14.31
C GLU A 258 -7.77 4.75 15.11
N ASP A 259 -9.04 4.38 15.02
CA ASP A 259 -9.54 3.05 15.39
C ASP A 259 -9.92 2.30 14.12
N LEU A 260 -9.57 1.02 14.05
CA LEU A 260 -9.81 0.16 12.88
C LEU A 260 -10.75 -0.98 13.26
N TYR A 261 -11.61 -1.38 12.32
CA TYR A 261 -12.55 -2.47 12.53
C TYR A 261 -12.03 -3.77 11.93
N SER A 262 -12.16 -4.88 12.65
CA SER A 262 -11.89 -6.21 12.13
C SER A 262 -13.20 -7.00 12.08
N PRO A 263 -13.66 -7.43 10.88
CA PRO A 263 -14.90 -8.18 10.73
C PRO A 263 -14.79 -9.66 11.16
N GLY A 264 -13.60 -10.13 11.47
CA GLY A 264 -13.34 -11.54 11.78
C GLY A 264 -11.91 -11.95 11.43
N GLU A 265 -11.67 -13.25 11.45
CA GLU A 265 -10.36 -13.85 11.21
C GLU A 265 -10.47 -15.09 10.34
N TRP A 266 -9.54 -15.19 9.41
CA TRP A 266 -9.42 -16.33 8.52
C TRP A 266 -8.28 -17.21 8.97
N ARG A 267 -8.48 -18.52 8.97
CA ARG A 267 -7.45 -19.48 9.32
C ARG A 267 -7.21 -20.43 8.17
N CYS A 268 -5.95 -20.64 7.83
CA CYS A 268 -5.53 -21.53 6.75
C CYS A 268 -4.26 -22.28 7.13
N HIS A 269 -4.05 -23.39 6.44
CA HIS A 269 -2.84 -24.19 6.54
C HIS A 269 -1.99 -23.96 5.28
N VAL A 270 -0.73 -23.58 5.47
CA VAL A 270 0.22 -23.35 4.38
C VAL A 270 1.28 -24.42 4.40
N THR A 271 1.49 -25.09 3.28
CA THR A 271 2.54 -26.10 3.10
C THR A 271 3.44 -25.70 1.92
N PRO A 272 4.62 -26.33 1.76
CA PRO A 272 5.48 -26.09 0.58
C PRO A 272 4.75 -26.26 -0.74
N ASP A 273 3.83 -27.23 -0.82
CA ASP A 273 3.09 -27.57 -2.03
C ASP A 273 1.78 -26.80 -2.17
N THR A 274 1.27 -26.22 -1.08
CA THR A 274 -0.02 -25.52 -1.04
C THR A 274 0.16 -24.08 -0.52
N PRO A 275 0.61 -23.15 -1.39
CA PRO A 275 0.59 -21.74 -1.05
C PRO A 275 -0.85 -21.24 -0.94
N VAL A 276 -1.05 -20.23 -0.09
CA VAL A 276 -2.38 -19.67 0.17
C VAL A 276 -2.42 -18.23 -0.28
N GLU A 277 -3.51 -17.80 -0.91
CA GLU A 277 -3.74 -16.41 -1.31
C GLU A 277 -4.99 -15.86 -0.63
N PHE A 278 -4.85 -14.67 -0.05
CA PHE A 278 -5.92 -13.91 0.56
C PHE A 278 -6.14 -12.63 -0.24
N VAL A 279 -7.33 -12.47 -0.80
CA VAL A 279 -7.68 -11.32 -1.65
C VAL A 279 -8.63 -10.40 -0.92
N THR A 280 -8.37 -9.11 -1.04
CA THR A 280 -9.31 -8.07 -0.66
C THR A 280 -9.65 -7.22 -1.87
N SER A 281 -10.94 -7.05 -2.16
CA SER A 281 -11.42 -6.15 -3.22
C SER A 281 -12.54 -5.24 -2.73
N VAL A 282 -12.76 -4.14 -3.43
CA VAL A 282 -13.77 -3.13 -3.08
C VAL A 282 -14.62 -2.80 -4.29
N GLY A 283 -15.94 -2.77 -4.10
CA GLY A 283 -16.92 -2.56 -5.16
C GLY A 283 -17.21 -3.86 -5.93
N GLU A 284 -16.44 -4.12 -6.99
CA GLU A 284 -16.59 -5.37 -7.74
C GLU A 284 -15.82 -6.51 -7.04
N ALA A 285 -16.52 -7.57 -6.68
CA ALA A 285 -15.91 -8.79 -6.18
C ALA A 285 -15.07 -9.45 -7.28
N VAL A 286 -13.84 -9.86 -6.95
CA VAL A 286 -12.99 -10.61 -7.89
C VAL A 286 -13.46 -12.07 -7.90
N PRO A 287 -13.78 -12.65 -9.07
CA PRO A 287 -14.21 -14.04 -9.15
C PRO A 287 -13.11 -15.01 -8.66
N PRO A 288 -13.48 -16.13 -8.02
CA PRO A 288 -12.51 -16.97 -7.29
C PRO A 288 -11.57 -17.73 -8.22
N ASN A 289 -12.10 -18.14 -9.36
CA ASN A 289 -11.36 -18.75 -10.47
C ASN A 289 -10.42 -17.75 -11.16
N GLU A 290 -10.56 -16.44 -10.89
CA GLU A 290 -9.76 -15.38 -11.50
C GLU A 290 -8.72 -14.80 -10.56
N VAL A 291 -8.84 -14.97 -9.25
CA VAL A 291 -7.87 -14.45 -8.25
C VAL A 291 -6.42 -14.85 -8.58
N PHE A 292 -6.15 -16.15 -8.64
CA PHE A 292 -4.80 -16.66 -8.90
C PHE A 292 -4.32 -16.32 -10.31
N SER A 293 -5.23 -16.28 -11.29
CA SER A 293 -4.87 -15.94 -12.66
C SER A 293 -4.51 -14.46 -12.78
N LEU A 294 -5.27 -13.56 -12.15
CA LEU A 294 -5.03 -12.12 -12.15
C LEU A 294 -3.72 -11.75 -11.43
N ALA A 295 -3.42 -12.37 -10.29
CA ALA A 295 -2.16 -12.14 -9.59
C ALA A 295 -0.94 -12.59 -10.43
N ASN A 296 -1.03 -13.76 -11.07
CA ASN A 296 0.01 -14.27 -11.97
C ASN A 296 0.14 -13.46 -13.26
N VAL A 297 -0.99 -13.03 -13.83
CA VAL A 297 -1.03 -12.14 -15.01
C VAL A 297 -0.38 -10.80 -14.67
N GLU A 298 -0.69 -10.21 -13.51
CA GLU A 298 -0.08 -8.95 -13.09
C GLU A 298 1.43 -9.11 -12.85
N LYS A 299 1.85 -10.20 -12.20
CA LYS A 299 3.26 -10.55 -12.06
C LYS A 299 3.96 -10.60 -13.40
N ARG A 300 3.40 -11.36 -14.35
CA ARG A 300 3.96 -11.51 -15.70
C ARG A 300 4.01 -10.17 -16.43
N ARG A 301 2.90 -9.40 -16.38
CA ARG A 301 2.81 -8.05 -16.95
C ARG A 301 3.92 -7.15 -16.43
N ARG A 302 4.19 -7.14 -15.11
CA ARG A 302 5.26 -6.31 -14.52
C ARG A 302 6.65 -6.76 -14.94
N ILE A 303 6.92 -8.06 -14.91
CA ILE A 303 8.21 -8.61 -15.33
C ILE A 303 8.49 -8.26 -16.80
N GLU A 304 7.57 -8.60 -17.70
CA GLU A 304 7.69 -8.34 -19.15
C GLU A 304 7.74 -6.83 -19.44
N SER A 305 6.95 -6.03 -18.73
CA SER A 305 6.95 -4.56 -18.85
C SER A 305 8.25 -3.93 -18.40
N HIS A 306 8.82 -4.39 -17.28
CA HIS A 306 10.07 -3.87 -16.76
C HIS A 306 11.21 -4.26 -17.68
N GLN A 307 11.30 -5.54 -18.06
CA GLN A 307 12.33 -6.05 -18.97
C GLN A 307 12.32 -5.31 -20.30
N SER A 308 11.18 -5.27 -21.00
CA SER A 308 11.08 -4.63 -22.33
C SER A 308 11.43 -3.13 -22.33
N LEU A 309 11.19 -2.42 -21.23
CA LEU A 309 11.50 -0.99 -21.13
C LEU A 309 12.93 -0.69 -20.74
N THR A 310 13.55 -1.55 -19.95
CA THR A 310 14.90 -1.32 -19.43
C THR A 310 15.97 -2.05 -20.23
N GLU A 311 15.60 -2.93 -21.17
CA GLU A 311 16.52 -3.76 -21.96
C GLU A 311 17.57 -2.94 -22.72
N GLN A 312 17.23 -1.72 -23.15
CA GLN A 312 18.13 -0.83 -23.89
C GLN A 312 18.76 0.27 -23.02
N ILE A 313 18.50 0.27 -21.71
CA ILE A 313 18.99 1.29 -20.79
C ILE A 313 20.15 0.71 -19.98
N GLU A 314 21.37 1.18 -20.23
CA GLU A 314 22.56 0.71 -19.51
C GLU A 314 22.66 1.28 -18.09
N ASP A 315 22.15 2.49 -17.84
CA ASP A 315 22.26 3.16 -16.55
C ASP A 315 21.23 2.67 -15.53
N ASP A 316 21.71 2.15 -14.40
CA ASP A 316 20.88 1.60 -13.32
C ASP A 316 19.88 2.62 -12.75
N PHE A 317 20.26 3.90 -12.69
CA PHE A 317 19.40 4.96 -12.17
C PHE A 317 18.26 5.27 -13.15
N GLU A 318 18.56 5.37 -14.45
CA GLU A 318 17.56 5.55 -15.50
C GLU A 318 16.61 4.34 -15.60
N GLN A 319 17.12 3.12 -15.44
CA GLN A 319 16.27 1.94 -15.33
C GLN A 319 15.33 2.02 -14.12
N ALA A 320 15.84 2.44 -12.96
CA ALA A 320 15.04 2.59 -11.75
C ALA A 320 13.96 3.67 -11.91
N LEU A 321 14.30 4.81 -12.51
CA LEU A 321 13.36 5.89 -12.78
C LEU A 321 12.28 5.44 -13.78
N THR A 322 12.67 4.69 -14.81
CA THR A 322 11.76 4.14 -15.81
C THR A 322 10.75 3.19 -15.17
N ARG A 323 11.20 2.26 -14.31
CA ARG A 323 10.32 1.40 -13.52
C ARG A 323 9.39 2.20 -12.60
N ALA A 324 9.92 3.18 -11.88
CA ALA A 324 9.14 4.03 -10.99
C ALA A 324 8.06 4.84 -11.73
N SER A 325 8.35 5.34 -12.94
CA SER A 325 7.42 6.15 -13.73
C SER A 325 6.12 5.40 -14.09
N ARG A 326 6.19 4.08 -14.30
CA ARG A 326 5.01 3.24 -14.58
C ARG A 326 4.04 3.18 -13.41
N SER A 327 4.54 3.38 -12.18
CA SER A 327 3.70 3.48 -10.99
C SER A 327 2.86 4.77 -10.92
N PHE A 328 2.89 5.61 -11.96
CA PHE A 328 2.03 6.78 -12.09
C PHE A 328 1.06 6.71 -13.29
N VAL A 329 1.10 5.63 -14.09
CA VAL A 329 0.20 5.48 -15.24
C VAL A 329 -1.12 4.86 -14.80
N VAL A 330 -2.18 5.68 -14.80
CA VAL A 330 -3.53 5.30 -14.39
C VAL A 330 -4.49 5.38 -15.58
N ARG A 331 -5.30 4.34 -15.80
CA ARG A 331 -6.43 4.39 -16.74
C ARG A 331 -7.61 5.07 -16.05
N ARG A 332 -7.93 6.30 -16.46
CA ARG A 332 -9.18 6.95 -16.06
C ARG A 332 -10.32 6.40 -16.93
N LYS A 333 -11.43 5.98 -16.32
CA LYS A 333 -12.70 5.88 -17.05
C LYS A 333 -13.02 7.29 -17.57
N GLN A 334 -13.29 7.44 -18.88
CA GLN A 334 -13.70 8.72 -19.45
C GLN A 334 -14.95 9.22 -18.72
N TRP A 335 -14.95 10.49 -18.35
CA TRP A 335 -16.15 11.14 -17.82
C TRP A 335 -17.20 11.15 -18.94
N ALA A 336 -18.27 10.38 -18.80
CA ALA A 336 -19.51 10.74 -19.46
C ALA A 336 -20.24 11.63 -18.47
N LEU A 337 -20.13 12.96 -18.63
CA LEU A 337 -21.04 13.89 -17.96
C LEU A 337 -22.42 13.63 -18.58
N HIS A 338 -23.18 12.71 -18.00
CA HIS A 338 -24.60 12.65 -18.24
C HIS A 338 -25.25 13.81 -17.49
N HIS A 339 -25.27 14.97 -18.14
CA HIS A 339 -26.18 16.05 -17.79
C HIS A 339 -27.61 15.58 -18.14
N PRO A 340 -28.64 15.77 -17.29
CA PRO A 340 -30.03 15.35 -17.58
C PRO A 340 -30.72 16.08 -18.75
N SER A 341 -29.99 16.88 -19.52
CA SER A 341 -30.48 17.61 -20.67
C SER A 341 -29.51 17.38 -21.82
N GLY A 342 -29.81 16.41 -22.68
CA GLY A 342 -28.95 15.88 -23.74
C GLY A 342 -28.49 16.90 -24.80
N LEU A 343 -27.54 17.76 -24.44
CA LEU A 343 -26.75 18.55 -25.38
C LEU A 343 -25.25 18.34 -25.07
N PRO A 344 -24.46 17.84 -26.04
CA PRO A 344 -23.04 17.62 -25.84
C PRO A 344 -22.27 18.95 -25.78
N LEU A 345 -21.49 19.14 -24.71
CA LEU A 345 -20.57 20.26 -24.59
C LEU A 345 -19.28 19.91 -25.35
N VAL A 346 -19.08 20.51 -26.52
CA VAL A 346 -17.83 20.41 -27.30
C VAL A 346 -16.80 21.36 -26.68
N TRP A 347 -15.76 20.82 -26.04
CA TRP A 347 -14.53 21.59 -25.76
C TRP A 347 -13.56 21.42 -26.93
N GLY A 348 -13.60 22.38 -27.86
CA GLY A 348 -12.59 22.54 -28.90
C GLY A 348 -11.31 23.14 -28.32
N LEU A 349 -10.19 22.46 -28.55
CA LEU A 349 -8.84 23.01 -28.42
C LEU A 349 -8.69 24.21 -29.38
N GLY A 350 -8.54 25.42 -28.86
CA GLY A 350 -8.13 26.60 -29.62
C GLY A 350 -6.69 26.96 -29.27
N PRO A 351 -5.77 27.12 -30.25
CA PRO A 351 -4.40 27.56 -30.00
C PRO A 351 -4.33 29.08 -29.82
N GLY A 352 -3.41 29.52 -28.96
CA GLY A 352 -2.64 30.76 -29.14
C GLY A 352 -3.39 32.10 -29.12
N HIS A 353 -3.38 32.76 -27.96
CA HIS A 353 -3.56 34.20 -27.88
C HIS A 353 -2.38 34.92 -28.57
N HIS A 354 -2.64 35.63 -29.67
CA HIS A 354 -2.07 36.94 -29.99
C HIS A 354 -2.86 37.53 -31.16
N ASP A 355 -3.79 38.44 -30.86
CA ASP A 355 -3.98 39.68 -31.61
C ASP A 355 -5.06 40.54 -30.95
N ARG A 356 -4.72 41.81 -30.71
CA ARG A 356 -5.64 42.85 -30.24
C ARG A 356 -6.49 43.32 -31.43
N PRO A 357 -7.77 43.69 -31.20
CA PRO A 357 -8.40 44.70 -32.01
C PRO A 357 -8.71 45.97 -31.22
N SER A 358 -8.59 47.06 -31.96
CA SER A 358 -8.77 48.47 -31.66
C SER A 358 -10.15 48.85 -31.13
N ARG A 359 -10.17 49.86 -30.24
CA ARG A 359 -11.36 50.64 -29.86
C ARG A 359 -11.96 51.36 -31.07
N SER A 360 -13.27 51.22 -31.27
CA SER A 360 -14.10 52.22 -31.95
C SER A 360 -15.52 52.23 -31.35
N ASP A 361 -15.74 53.23 -30.50
CA ASP A 361 -16.94 54.05 -30.23
C ASP A 361 -18.34 53.59 -30.74
N PRO A 362 -19.36 53.46 -29.86
CA PRO A 362 -20.75 53.28 -30.28
C PRO A 362 -21.53 54.60 -30.29
N ARG A 363 -22.04 54.98 -31.47
CA ARG A 363 -23.14 55.94 -31.60
C ARG A 363 -24.48 55.22 -31.52
N HIS A 364 -25.33 55.66 -30.59
CA HIS A 364 -26.79 55.50 -30.59
C HIS A 364 -27.42 56.10 -31.87
N PRO A 365 -28.63 55.69 -32.32
CA PRO A 365 -29.87 55.93 -31.56
C PRO A 365 -31.03 54.90 -31.69
N THR A 366 -32.06 55.28 -30.94
CA THR A 366 -33.37 54.77 -30.53
C THR A 366 -34.46 54.46 -31.58
N ILE A 367 -35.35 53.51 -31.18
CA ILE A 367 -36.86 53.51 -31.26
C ILE A 367 -37.50 53.19 -32.63
N PRO A 368 -38.71 52.58 -32.69
CA PRO A 368 -39.75 52.46 -31.65
C PRO A 368 -40.01 51.09 -31.03
#